data_AF-A0A946USU2-F1
#
_entry.id   AF-A0A946USU2-F1
#
_cell.length_a   1.000
_cell.length_b   1.000
_cell.length_c   1.000
_cell.angle_alpha   90.00
_cell.angle_beta   90.00
_cell.angle_gamma   90.00
#
_symmetry.space_group_name_H-M   'P 1'
#
loop_
_entity.id
_entity.type
_entity.pdbx_description
1 polymer ?
#
loop_
_entity_poly.entity_id
_entity_poly.type
_entity_poly.pdbx_seq_one_letter_code
_entity_poly.pdbx_strand_id
1 'polypeptide(L)'
;MAANAGLNGVPDTDSQEKLVLWAYIIQWAAIIAPPLVVGSLVYLLLIRGRITHGEVRSHVNWQLATCGLIAAMIPIGFGLLVIGFSGVNTDSPVSIIATFALVGASALFLPWLLYRLLYGTIRFSKQLPMERLFP
;
A
#
# COMPACT_ATOMS: atom_id res chain seq x y z
N MET A 1 -16.19 48.22 -13.60
CA MET A 1 -17.04 47.07 -13.95
C MET A 1 -16.15 45.83 -14.02
N ALA A 2 -16.49 44.86 -13.17
CA ALA A 2 -16.16 43.43 -13.17
C ALA A 2 -14.68 42.99 -13.18
N ALA A 3 -14.34 42.33 -12.07
CA ALA A 3 -13.13 41.57 -11.80
C ALA A 3 -12.86 40.45 -12.83
N ASN A 4 -11.62 40.35 -13.30
CA ASN A 4 -11.04 39.12 -13.80
C ASN A 4 -10.10 38.56 -12.71
N ALA A 5 -10.71 38.02 -11.66
CA ALA A 5 -10.03 37.23 -10.65
C ALA A 5 -10.19 35.74 -11.01
N GLY A 6 -9.08 35.01 -11.09
CA GLY A 6 -9.08 33.59 -10.69
C GLY A 6 -9.02 32.50 -11.78
N LEU A 7 -8.16 32.59 -12.79
CA LEU A 7 -7.98 31.46 -13.75
C LEU A 7 -6.54 31.01 -14.01
N ASN A 8 -5.59 31.28 -13.09
CA ASN A 8 -4.19 30.82 -13.25
C ASN A 8 -3.59 30.34 -11.92
N GLY A 9 -4.09 29.25 -11.33
CA GLY A 9 -3.57 28.81 -10.02
C GLY A 9 -3.73 27.36 -9.57
N VAL A 10 -4.70 26.58 -10.04
CA VAL A 10 -4.80 25.15 -9.62
C VAL A 10 -5.11 24.20 -10.79
N PRO A 11 -4.16 23.95 -11.71
CA PRO A 11 -4.29 22.90 -12.71
C PRO A 11 -3.31 21.75 -12.44
N ASP A 12 -3.56 20.89 -11.45
CA ASP A 12 -3.00 19.51 -11.42
C ASP A 12 -3.49 18.62 -10.25
N THR A 13 -4.12 19.17 -9.22
CA THR A 13 -4.42 18.42 -7.99
C THR A 13 -5.41 17.27 -8.22
N ASP A 14 -6.51 17.51 -8.94
CA ASP A 14 -7.48 16.47 -9.29
C ASP A 14 -6.88 15.33 -10.13
N SER A 15 -5.93 15.65 -11.00
CA SER A 15 -5.21 14.66 -11.81
C SER A 15 -4.29 13.81 -10.91
N GLN A 16 -3.56 14.45 -10.00
CA GLN A 16 -2.72 13.77 -9.02
C GLN A 16 -3.55 12.90 -8.06
N GLU A 17 -4.72 13.36 -7.62
CA GLU A 17 -5.66 12.58 -6.80
C GLU A 17 -6.15 11.32 -7.52
N LYS A 18 -6.52 11.43 -8.80
CA LYS A 18 -6.91 10.28 -9.62
C LYS A 18 -5.79 9.25 -9.72
N LEU A 19 -4.54 9.68 -9.91
CA LEU A 19 -3.39 8.77 -9.91
C LEU A 19 -3.25 8.03 -8.57
N VAL A 20 -3.42 8.73 -7.44
CA VAL A 20 -3.35 8.10 -6.10
C VAL A 20 -4.52 7.15 -5.85
N LEU A 21 -5.72 7.48 -6.34
CA LEU A 21 -6.87 6.59 -6.29
C LEU A 21 -6.63 5.30 -7.08
N TRP A 22 -6.08 5.39 -8.30
CA TRP A 22 -5.69 4.21 -9.07
C TRP A 22 -4.67 3.35 -8.33
N ALA A 23 -3.71 3.96 -7.65
CA ALA A 23 -2.78 3.23 -6.81
C ALA A 23 -3.48 2.48 -5.66
N TYR A 24 -4.46 3.10 -5.00
CA TYR A 24 -5.28 2.40 -3.99
C TYR A 24 -6.06 1.23 -4.59
N ILE A 25 -6.66 1.40 -5.78
CA ILE A 25 -7.38 0.31 -6.47
C ILE A 25 -6.44 -0.87 -6.75
N ILE A 26 -5.23 -0.61 -7.24
CA ILE A 26 -4.23 -1.66 -7.48
C ILE A 26 -3.83 -2.35 -6.16
N GLN A 27 -3.68 -1.60 -5.06
CA GLN A 27 -3.37 -2.18 -3.75
C GLN A 27 -4.52 -3.05 -3.21
N TRP A 28 -5.78 -2.64 -3.41
CA TRP A 28 -6.94 -3.45 -3.06
C TRP A 28 -6.98 -4.74 -3.88
N ALA A 29 -6.69 -4.67 -5.18
CA ALA A 29 -6.58 -5.85 -6.04
C ALA A 29 -5.47 -6.81 -5.59
N ALA A 30 -4.44 -6.31 -4.91
CA ALA A 30 -3.34 -7.12 -4.38
C ALA A 30 -3.75 -8.08 -3.25
N ILE A 31 -4.92 -7.88 -2.63
CA ILE A 31 -5.50 -8.87 -1.70
C ILE A 31 -5.87 -10.15 -2.45
N ILE A 32 -6.41 -10.01 -3.66
CA ILE A 32 -6.88 -11.12 -4.49
C ILE A 32 -5.71 -11.74 -5.25
N ALA A 33 -4.82 -10.90 -5.79
CA ALA A 33 -3.66 -11.31 -6.54
C ALA A 33 -2.38 -10.72 -5.92
N PRO A 34 -1.73 -11.43 -4.98
CA PRO A 34 -0.54 -10.95 -4.27
C PRO A 34 0.60 -10.40 -5.16
N PRO A 35 0.86 -10.92 -6.37
CA PRO A 35 1.86 -10.32 -7.27
C PRO A 35 1.60 -8.85 -7.63
N LEU A 36 0.35 -8.37 -7.53
CA LEU A 36 0.00 -6.97 -7.80
C LEU A 36 0.60 -5.99 -6.78
N VAL A 37 1.13 -6.45 -5.64
CA VAL A 37 1.92 -5.60 -4.73
C VAL A 37 3.13 -5.02 -5.45
N VAL A 38 3.79 -5.80 -6.32
CA VAL A 38 4.93 -5.33 -7.12
C VAL A 38 4.47 -4.31 -8.16
N GLY A 39 3.33 -4.57 -8.82
CA GLY A 39 2.72 -3.62 -9.75
C GLY A 39 2.37 -2.30 -9.08
N SER A 40 1.81 -2.35 -7.87
CA SER A 40 1.53 -1.16 -7.06
C SER A 40 2.81 -0.39 -6.70
N LEU A 41 3.86 -1.09 -6.27
CA LEU A 41 5.14 -0.48 -5.95
C LEU A 41 5.74 0.25 -7.16
N VAL A 42 5.78 -0.41 -8.32
CA VAL A 42 6.28 0.18 -9.57
C VAL A 42 5.44 1.40 -9.95
N TYR A 43 4.12 1.26 -9.93
CA TYR A 43 3.19 2.36 -10.23
C TYR A 43 3.45 3.57 -9.33
N LEU A 44 3.58 3.34 -8.02
CA LEU A 44 3.82 4.39 -7.02
C LEU A 44 5.17 5.10 -7.21
N LEU A 45 6.22 4.35 -7.53
CA LEU A 45 7.54 4.93 -7.80
C LEU A 45 7.51 5.82 -9.05
N LEU A 46 6.76 5.44 -10.09
CA LEU A 46 6.61 6.22 -11.31
C LEU A 46 5.83 7.52 -11.09
N ILE A 47 4.73 7.49 -10.33
CA ILE A 47 3.90 8.69 -10.10
C ILE A 47 4.48 9.61 -9.03
N ARG A 48 5.33 9.12 -8.12
CA ARG A 48 5.90 9.92 -7.01
C ARG A 48 6.58 11.20 -7.50
N GLY A 49 7.28 11.13 -8.63
CA GLY A 49 7.94 12.30 -9.23
C GLY A 49 6.98 13.34 -9.81
N ARG A 50 5.72 12.95 -10.09
CA ARG A 50 4.68 13.81 -10.66
C ARG A 50 3.79 14.46 -9.61
N ILE A 51 3.89 14.05 -8.35
CA ILE A 51 3.02 14.55 -7.27
C ILE A 51 3.71 15.68 -6.53
N THR A 52 3.22 16.89 -6.72
CA THR A 52 3.75 18.13 -6.14
C THR A 52 3.00 18.54 -4.88
N HIS A 53 1.71 18.20 -4.77
CA HIS A 53 0.90 18.54 -3.59
C HIS A 53 1.29 17.70 -2.37
N GLY A 54 1.57 18.37 -1.25
CA GLY A 54 2.06 17.74 -0.03
C GLY A 54 1.11 16.69 0.57
N GLU A 55 -0.19 16.97 0.55
CA GLU A 55 -1.21 16.06 1.08
C GLU A 55 -1.32 14.79 0.22
N VAL A 56 -1.41 14.95 -1.11
CA VAL A 56 -1.41 13.84 -2.08
C VAL A 56 -0.13 13.00 -1.96
N ARG A 57 1.02 13.66 -1.83
CA ARG A 57 2.32 13.00 -1.63
C ARG A 57 2.36 12.19 -0.34
N SER A 58 1.70 12.66 0.73
CA SER A 58 1.62 11.92 2.00
C SER A 58 0.90 10.58 1.84
N HIS A 59 -0.12 10.50 0.98
CA HIS A 59 -0.81 9.26 0.65
C HIS A 59 0.07 8.31 -0.16
N VAL A 60 0.82 8.83 -1.14
CA VAL A 60 1.78 8.01 -1.88
C VAL A 60 2.88 7.46 -0.98
N ASN A 61 3.40 8.28 -0.05
CA ASN A 61 4.38 7.80 0.92
C ASN A 61 3.78 6.72 1.85
N TRP A 62 2.53 6.89 2.29
CA TRP A 62 1.82 5.87 3.07
C TRP A 62 1.70 4.54 2.31
N GLN A 63 1.25 4.61 1.05
CA GLN A 63 1.11 3.45 0.17
C GLN A 63 2.46 2.78 -0.12
N LEU A 64 3.51 3.56 -0.42
CA LEU A 64 4.88 3.06 -0.61
C LEU A 64 5.40 2.37 0.64
N ALA A 65 5.17 2.93 1.83
CA ALA A 65 5.53 2.29 3.09
C ALA A 65 4.78 0.96 3.27
N THR A 66 3.51 0.87 2.87
CA THR A 66 2.74 -0.37 2.92
C THR A 66 3.34 -1.42 1.98
N CYS A 67 3.56 -1.08 0.72
CA CYS A 67 4.19 -1.97 -0.25
C CYS A 67 5.60 -2.39 0.18
N GLY A 68 6.40 -1.47 0.71
CA GLY A 68 7.75 -1.73 1.21
C GLY A 68 7.76 -2.69 2.39
N LEU A 69 6.83 -2.54 3.35
CA LEU A 69 6.67 -3.48 4.46
C LEU A 69 6.27 -4.87 3.96
N ILE A 70 5.31 -4.98 3.03
CA ILE A 70 4.94 -6.26 2.44
C ILE A 70 6.14 -6.90 1.75
N ALA A 71 6.86 -6.15 0.92
CA ALA A 71 8.06 -6.63 0.23
C ALA A 71 9.14 -7.12 1.20
N ALA A 72 9.32 -6.46 2.34
CA ALA A 72 10.25 -6.88 3.39
C ALA A 72 9.77 -8.14 4.15
N MET A 73 8.47 -8.35 4.28
CA MET A 73 7.91 -9.53 4.95
C MET A 73 8.07 -10.81 4.11
N ILE A 74 8.14 -10.72 2.78
CA ILE A 74 8.33 -11.87 1.89
C ILE A 74 9.60 -12.69 2.24
N PRO A 75 10.81 -12.10 2.26
CA PRO A 75 12.02 -12.87 2.60
C PRO A 75 12.01 -13.36 4.05
N ILE A 76 11.40 -12.62 4.98
CA ILE A 76 11.25 -13.04 6.38
C ILE A 76 10.37 -14.29 6.47
N GLY A 77 9.21 -14.28 5.81
CA GLY A 77 8.30 -15.42 5.75
C GLY A 77 8.96 -16.63 5.09
N PHE A 78 9.71 -16.41 4.00
CA PHE A 78 10.46 -17.48 3.35
C PHE A 78 11.54 -18.09 4.27
N GLY A 79 12.29 -17.24 4.99
CA GLY A 79 13.29 -17.72 5.95
C GLY A 79 12.67 -18.55 7.09
N LEU A 80 11.56 -18.08 7.67
CA LEU A 80 10.82 -18.82 8.69
C LEU A 80 10.28 -20.15 8.16
N LEU A 81 9.82 -20.18 6.91
CA LEU A 81 9.34 -21.40 6.25
C LEU A 81 10.47 -22.42 6.07
N VAL A 82 11.65 -21.98 5.60
CA VAL A 82 12.84 -22.84 5.45
C VAL A 82 13.28 -23.41 6.81
N ILE A 83 13.35 -22.56 7.84
CA ILE A 83 13.70 -22.99 9.20
C ILE A 83 12.66 -23.99 9.74
N GLY A 84 11.37 -23.68 9.58
CA GLY A 84 10.27 -24.56 9.95
C GLY A 84 10.42 -25.95 9.33
N PHE A 85 10.56 -26.02 8.01
CA PHE A 85 10.71 -27.31 7.30
C PHE A 85 11.98 -28.07 7.66
N SER A 86 13.10 -27.37 7.89
CA SER A 86 14.38 -28.02 8.23
C SER A 86 14.33 -28.81 9.54
N GLY A 87 13.48 -28.43 10.49
CA GLY A 87 13.38 -29.08 11.80
C GLY A 87 12.22 -30.06 11.96
N VAL A 88 11.41 -30.31 10.93
CA VAL A 88 10.26 -31.25 11.00
C VAL A 88 10.70 -32.67 11.35
N ASN A 89 11.90 -33.08 10.92
CA ASN A 89 12.43 -34.42 11.20
C ASN A 89 13.26 -34.51 12.49
N THR A 90 13.54 -33.38 13.15
CA THR A 90 14.48 -33.31 14.28
C THR A 90 13.85 -32.80 15.57
N ASP A 91 12.53 -32.52 15.58
CA ASP A 91 11.79 -31.93 16.70
C ASP A 91 12.51 -30.71 17.32
N SER A 92 13.20 -29.95 16.47
CA SER A 92 14.02 -28.82 16.90
C SER A 92 13.12 -27.72 17.47
N PRO A 93 13.39 -27.21 18.70
CA PRO A 93 12.65 -26.09 19.28
C PRO A 93 12.60 -24.86 18.35
N VAL A 94 13.66 -24.65 17.57
CA VAL A 94 13.75 -23.53 16.62
C VAL A 94 12.74 -23.66 15.49
N SER A 95 12.50 -24.88 14.98
CA SER A 95 11.50 -25.14 13.93
C SER A 95 10.08 -24.98 14.46
N ILE A 96 9.81 -25.44 15.69
CA ILE A 96 8.52 -25.24 16.36
C ILE A 96 8.22 -23.74 16.51
N ILE A 97 9.18 -22.96 17.04
CA ILE A 97 9.05 -21.50 17.18
C ILE A 97 8.84 -20.84 15.82
N ALA A 98 9.62 -21.21 14.80
CA ALA A 98 9.49 -20.65 13.46
C ALA A 98 8.11 -20.93 12.85
N THR A 99 7.57 -22.14 13.06
CA THR A 99 6.24 -22.53 12.59
C THR A 99 5.15 -21.71 13.28
N PHE A 100 5.19 -21.58 14.61
CA PHE A 100 4.23 -20.75 15.34
C PHE A 100 4.33 -19.28 14.96
N ALA A 101 5.55 -18.75 14.76
CA ALA A 101 5.76 -17.38 14.29
C ALA A 101 5.16 -17.18 12.90
N LEU A 102 5.33 -18.14 11.99
CA LEU A 102 4.79 -18.08 10.63
C LEU A 102 3.26 -18.15 10.63
N VAL A 103 2.66 -19.02 11.44
CA VAL A 103 1.19 -19.10 11.61
C VAL A 103 0.64 -17.81 12.19
N GLY A 104 1.25 -17.29 13.27
CA GLY A 104 0.84 -16.04 13.91
C GLY A 104 0.97 -14.84 12.96
N ALA A 105 2.09 -14.73 12.25
CA ALA A 105 2.29 -13.69 11.24
C ALA A 105 1.25 -13.77 10.11
N SER A 106 0.96 -14.98 9.62
CA SER A 106 -0.05 -15.19 8.56
C SER A 106 -1.45 -14.80 9.02
N ALA A 107 -1.82 -15.16 10.25
CA ALA A 107 -3.13 -14.83 10.82
C ALA A 107 -3.32 -13.31 11.02
N LEU A 108 -2.25 -12.60 11.42
CA LEU A 108 -2.29 -11.16 11.67
C LEU A 108 -2.06 -10.32 10.40
N PHE A 109 -1.44 -10.89 9.36
CA PHE A 109 -1.12 -10.17 8.13
C PHE A 109 -2.35 -9.61 7.42
N LEU A 110 -3.37 -10.44 7.22
CA LEU A 110 -4.57 -10.02 6.49
C LEU A 110 -5.37 -8.93 7.24
N PRO A 111 -5.67 -9.07 8.55
CA PRO A 111 -6.26 -7.98 9.34
C PRO A 111 -5.43 -6.69 9.32
N TRP A 112 -4.10 -6.80 9.45
CA TRP A 112 -3.20 -5.65 9.40
C TRP A 112 -3.24 -4.95 8.03
N LEU A 113 -3.21 -5.72 6.93
CA LEU A 113 -3.26 -5.20 5.58
C LEU A 113 -4.60 -4.50 5.32
N LEU A 114 -5.71 -5.13 5.69
CA LEU A 114 -7.05 -4.55 5.60
C LEU A 114 -7.15 -3.25 6.40
N TYR A 115 -6.65 -3.22 7.63
CA TYR A 115 -6.62 -2.01 8.45
C TYR A 115 -5.86 -0.89 7.73
N ARG A 116 -4.66 -1.15 7.20
CA ARG A 116 -3.85 -0.15 6.49
C ARG A 116 -4.54 0.38 5.23
N LEU A 117 -5.20 -0.49 4.47
CA LEU A 117 -5.92 -0.13 3.25
C LEU A 117 -7.17 0.69 3.55
N LEU A 118 -8.00 0.24 4.50
CA LEU A 118 -9.19 0.97 4.94
C LEU A 118 -8.83 2.33 5.52
N TYR A 119 -7.85 2.38 6.44
CA TYR A 119 -7.41 3.63 7.05
C TYR A 119 -6.87 4.61 5.99
N GLY A 120 -6.02 4.13 5.07
CA GLY A 120 -5.48 4.96 3.99
C GLY A 120 -6.56 5.51 3.07
N THR A 121 -7.52 4.66 2.67
CA THR A 121 -8.61 5.03 1.75
C THR A 121 -9.59 6.00 2.42
N ILE A 122 -9.99 5.76 3.67
CA ILE A 122 -10.88 6.64 4.44
C ILE A 122 -10.22 7.99 4.71
N ARG A 123 -8.92 7.99 5.05
CA ARG A 123 -8.18 9.23 5.25
C ARG A 123 -8.11 10.03 3.95
N PHE A 124 -7.84 9.36 2.83
CA PHE A 124 -7.83 9.99 1.50
C PHE A 124 -9.19 10.59 1.16
N SER A 125 -10.28 9.85 1.33
CA SER A 125 -11.63 10.36 1.01
C SER A 125 -12.06 11.54 1.89
N LYS A 126 -11.54 11.65 3.12
CA LYS A 126 -11.84 12.75 4.03
C LYS A 126 -11.00 14.01 3.76
N GLN A 127 -9.75 13.84 3.33
CA GLN A 127 -8.83 14.95 3.09
C GLN A 127 -9.00 15.54 1.70
N LEU A 128 -9.29 14.70 0.71
CA LEU A 128 -9.35 15.05 -0.71
C LEU A 128 -10.67 14.54 -1.31
N PRO A 129 -11.80 15.20 -1.01
CA PRO A 129 -13.10 14.82 -1.56
C PRO A 129 -13.16 15.19 -3.05
N MET A 130 -12.96 14.20 -3.92
CA MET A 130 -13.12 14.39 -5.36
C MET A 130 -14.60 14.65 -5.71
N GLU A 131 -14.89 15.81 -6.32
CA GLU A 131 -16.25 16.15 -6.80
C GLU A 131 -16.71 15.26 -7.97
N ARG A 132 -15.78 14.69 -8.76
CA ARG A 132 -16.07 13.74 -9.84
C ARG A 132 -15.00 12.66 -9.99
N LEU A 133 -15.42 11.40 -9.87
CA LEU A 133 -14.57 10.22 -10.12
C LEU A 133 -14.35 9.95 -11.62
N PHE A 134 -15.29 10.35 -12.47
CA PHE A 134 -15.26 10.16 -13.93
C PHE A 134 -15.54 11.50 -14.64
N PRO A 135 -14.91 11.75 -15.81
CA PRO A 135 -15.15 12.95 -16.60
C PRO A 135 -16.64 13.14 -16.98
#